data_AF-A0A918AWT9-F1
#
_entry.id   AF-A0A918AWT9-F1
#
_cell.length_a   1.000
_cell.length_b   1.000
_cell.length_c   1.000
_cell.angle_alpha   90.00
_cell.angle_beta   90.00
_cell.angle_gamma   90.00
#
_symmetry.space_group_name_H-M   'P 1'
#
loop_
_entity.id
_entity.type
_entity.pdbx_description
1 polymer ?
#
loop_
_entity_poly.entity_id
_entity_poly.type
_entity_poly.pdbx_seq_one_letter_code
_entity_poly.pdbx_strand_id
1 'polypeptide(L)'
;MTDELGSGAGAGRGGRHAVVIGGSVAGLLAARVLADHAERVTVVERDRFPEEAEPRAGVPQGRHLHVLLEGGQRALEQLLPGVMDELLADGAPRVGMPEDVVQWQAGGWYHRTAAMVHLVTASRPLVEQAIRRRVLADPRVTAVQATEAVGLVGDAARVRGVLVRERGSGRGGEPRPIAADLVVDASGRGSRASRWLAALGAEPPHEETIDTGLAYASRLYRHDRHGEETDASGYFVVPNPHQTYSGVALPVEDGRFLVTLSGLRGEEPPADEAAFEEFAGRLPHPVLRDWLAKAEPVSPVYGFRDTANVRRRYDRPGRRPAGFLVTGDALCAFNPIYGQGMAVAAMAAVVLRDALADRRTPTTSRVQRALLRASRQAWDISAGADRKMPGAVGDAARTSPLERPVDWYLARLQRRVGSDPVVGSAFRPVLSLIKPPAALFAPRVARAVLFGPEPEALRHPPLWREPAGG
;
A
#
# COMPACT_ATOMS: atom_id res chain seq x y z
N MET A 1 14.82 8.95 31.98
CA MET A 1 14.18 9.84 32.98
C MET A 1 13.43 10.89 32.18
N THR A 2 12.09 10.80 32.23
CA THR A 2 11.05 11.65 31.60
C THR A 2 11.29 12.14 30.16
N ASP A 3 10.97 11.25 29.23
CA ASP A 3 10.68 11.50 27.81
C ASP A 3 9.18 11.87 27.74
N GLU A 4 8.84 13.15 27.62
CA GLU A 4 7.47 13.65 27.41
C GLU A 4 7.52 14.57 26.18
N LEU A 5 6.52 14.58 25.27
CA LEU A 5 6.47 15.62 24.20
C LEU A 5 6.14 17.03 24.76
N GLY A 6 6.66 17.38 25.93
CA GLY A 6 6.52 18.68 26.54
C GLY A 6 6.63 18.61 28.06
N SER A 7 7.85 18.68 28.60
CA SER A 7 8.08 19.12 29.97
C SER A 7 8.89 20.42 29.95
N GLY A 8 8.23 21.51 29.57
CA GLY A 8 8.59 22.86 30.00
C GLY A 8 7.48 23.33 30.92
N ALA A 9 7.67 23.18 32.23
CA ALA A 9 6.78 23.80 33.20
C ALA A 9 6.89 25.32 33.02
N GLY A 10 5.81 25.95 32.54
CA GLY A 10 5.72 27.41 32.40
C GLY A 10 5.87 28.00 31.00
N ALA A 11 5.54 27.28 29.92
CA ALA A 11 5.31 27.91 28.61
C ALA A 11 3.84 27.74 28.21
N GLY A 12 3.15 28.85 27.95
CA GLY A 12 1.78 28.86 27.46
C GLY A 12 1.62 28.11 26.13
N ARG A 13 0.39 28.08 25.62
CA ARG A 13 0.05 27.66 24.24
C ARG A 13 0.79 28.53 23.21
N GLY A 14 2.09 28.34 23.07
CA GLY A 14 2.90 28.88 22.00
C GLY A 14 3.02 27.84 20.91
N GLY A 15 2.27 28.01 19.81
CA GLY A 15 2.76 27.80 18.47
C GLY A 15 3.31 26.43 18.09
N ARG A 16 2.73 25.29 18.50
CA ARG A 16 3.26 23.97 18.09
C ARG A 16 3.25 23.84 16.57
N HIS A 17 4.41 23.60 15.97
CA HIS A 17 4.57 23.45 14.51
C HIS A 17 5.06 22.04 14.17
N ALA A 18 4.31 21.35 13.32
CA ALA A 18 4.73 20.08 12.75
C ALA A 18 5.15 20.22 11.27
N VAL A 19 6.15 19.46 10.87
CA VAL A 19 6.54 19.33 9.45
C VAL A 19 6.35 17.89 9.00
N VAL A 20 5.71 17.71 7.84
CA VAL A 20 5.57 16.40 7.18
C VAL A 20 6.37 16.40 5.90
N ILE A 21 7.27 15.44 5.73
CA ILE A 21 8.07 15.27 4.51
C ILE A 21 7.34 14.32 3.58
N GLY A 22 6.99 14.78 2.38
CA GLY A 22 6.22 14.03 1.37
C GLY A 22 4.73 14.38 1.39
N GLY A 23 4.18 14.72 0.23
CA GLY A 23 2.78 15.14 0.04
C GLY A 23 1.92 14.10 -0.67
N SER A 24 2.25 12.80 -0.56
CA SER A 24 1.37 11.72 -1.01
C SER A 24 0.47 11.21 0.11
N VAL A 25 -0.30 10.14 -0.13
CA VAL A 25 -1.34 9.59 0.79
C VAL A 25 -0.89 9.54 2.25
N ALA A 26 0.27 8.92 2.57
CA ALA A 26 0.73 8.80 3.94
C ALA A 26 1.03 10.17 4.60
N GLY A 27 1.65 11.08 3.85
CA GLY A 27 2.01 12.40 4.36
C GLY A 27 0.80 13.31 4.52
N LEU A 28 -0.14 13.30 3.57
CA LEU A 28 -1.38 14.08 3.66
C LEU A 28 -2.25 13.58 4.83
N LEU A 29 -2.39 12.28 5.02
CA LEU A 29 -3.15 11.73 6.15
C LEU A 29 -2.46 11.99 7.50
N ALA A 30 -1.13 11.95 7.55
CA ALA A 30 -0.39 12.38 8.74
C ALA A 30 -0.62 13.88 9.02
N ALA A 31 -0.56 14.73 7.99
CA ALA A 31 -0.80 16.17 8.13
C ALA A 31 -2.22 16.46 8.64
N ARG A 32 -3.23 15.76 8.11
CA ARG A 32 -4.62 15.83 8.58
C ARG A 32 -4.73 15.57 10.07
N VAL A 33 -4.11 14.50 10.55
CA VAL A 33 -4.13 14.13 11.98
C VAL A 33 -3.39 15.18 12.81
N LEU A 34 -2.20 15.60 12.36
CA LEU A 34 -1.38 16.57 13.08
C LEU A 34 -2.05 17.95 13.19
N ALA A 35 -2.91 18.32 12.25
CA ALA A 35 -3.66 19.57 12.32
C ALA A 35 -4.51 19.68 13.59
N ASP A 36 -5.00 18.56 14.13
CA ASP A 36 -5.77 18.53 15.39
C ASP A 36 -4.90 18.68 16.65
N HIS A 37 -3.57 18.62 16.52
CA HIS A 37 -2.61 18.63 17.63
C HIS A 37 -1.53 19.72 17.52
N ALA A 38 -1.45 20.43 16.39
CA ALA A 38 -0.49 21.49 16.09
C ALA A 38 -1.22 22.74 15.58
N GLU A 39 -0.69 23.92 15.89
CA GLU A 39 -1.24 25.18 15.38
C GLU A 39 -0.92 25.39 13.90
N ARG A 40 0.19 24.81 13.45
CA ARG A 40 0.63 24.82 12.06
C ARG A 40 1.18 23.46 11.66
N VAL A 41 0.84 23.04 10.45
CA VAL A 41 1.44 21.88 9.78
C VAL A 41 1.98 22.32 8.42
N THR A 42 3.24 21.99 8.14
CA THR A 42 3.86 22.26 6.83
C THR A 42 4.22 20.95 6.15
N VAL A 43 3.61 20.68 5.01
CA VAL A 43 3.94 19.56 4.13
C VAL A 43 5.04 20.02 3.17
N VAL A 44 6.18 19.34 3.16
CA VAL A 44 7.28 19.59 2.22
C VAL A 44 7.19 18.57 1.10
N GLU A 45 6.90 19.03 -0.12
CA GLU A 45 6.72 18.19 -1.30
C GLU A 45 7.70 18.60 -2.40
N ARG A 46 8.36 17.60 -2.98
CA ARG A 46 9.37 17.82 -4.02
C ARG A 46 8.76 18.11 -5.38
N ASP A 47 7.58 17.60 -5.66
CA ASP A 47 6.82 17.94 -6.87
C ASP A 47 6.02 19.23 -6.69
N ARG A 48 5.41 19.70 -7.79
CA ARG A 48 4.23 20.57 -7.73
C ARG A 48 3.00 19.68 -7.84
N PHE A 49 1.97 20.02 -7.07
CA PHE A 49 0.69 19.34 -7.15
C PHE A 49 0.00 19.76 -8.45
N PRO A 50 -0.45 18.80 -9.27
CA PRO A 50 -1.28 19.10 -10.42
C PRO A 50 -2.65 19.59 -9.94
N GLU A 51 -3.26 20.44 -10.76
CA GLU A 51 -4.65 20.86 -10.58
C GLU A 51 -5.58 19.65 -10.72
N GLU A 52 -5.34 18.86 -11.77
CA GLU A 52 -6.08 17.63 -12.07
C GLU A 52 -5.44 16.35 -11.48
N ALA A 53 -6.18 15.24 -11.56
CA ALA A 53 -5.73 13.93 -11.12
C ALA A 53 -4.67 13.33 -12.08
N GLU A 54 -3.44 13.84 -12.02
CA GLU A 54 -2.35 13.41 -12.90
C GLU A 54 -1.17 12.71 -12.19
N PRO A 55 -0.46 11.78 -12.86
CA PRO A 55 0.75 11.17 -12.34
C PRO A 55 1.87 12.20 -12.09
N ARG A 56 2.57 12.08 -10.96
CA ARG A 56 3.71 12.94 -10.60
C ARG A 56 5.05 12.22 -10.66
N ALA A 57 6.13 12.96 -10.89
CA ALA A 57 7.48 12.40 -10.99
C ALA A 57 7.98 11.81 -9.65
N GLY A 58 7.59 12.38 -8.52
CA GLY A 58 7.91 11.89 -7.18
C GLY A 58 7.06 10.68 -6.74
N VAL A 59 6.07 10.27 -7.54
CA VAL A 59 5.20 9.11 -7.29
C VAL A 59 5.16 8.24 -8.56
N PRO A 60 6.30 7.68 -9.01
CA PRO A 60 6.36 6.89 -10.25
C PRO A 60 5.40 5.70 -10.24
N GLN A 61 5.17 5.10 -9.07
CA GLN A 61 4.21 4.01 -8.88
C GLN A 61 2.76 4.43 -9.21
N GLY A 62 2.45 5.74 -9.28
CA GLY A 62 1.10 6.23 -9.57
C GLY A 62 0.58 5.88 -10.97
N ARG A 63 1.42 5.35 -11.86
CA ARG A 63 1.06 4.84 -13.19
C ARG A 63 0.68 3.36 -13.20
N HIS A 64 0.76 2.68 -12.07
CA HIS A 64 0.50 1.24 -11.95
C HIS A 64 -0.80 0.97 -11.22
N LEU A 65 -1.33 -0.25 -11.38
CA LEU A 65 -2.58 -0.64 -10.77
C LEU A 65 -2.53 -0.49 -9.25
N HIS A 66 -3.54 0.18 -8.69
CA HIS A 66 -3.73 0.35 -7.27
C HIS A 66 -5.16 -0.08 -6.92
N VAL A 67 -5.31 -0.67 -5.74
CA VAL A 67 -6.62 -1.00 -5.17
C VAL A 67 -6.69 -0.46 -3.76
N LEU A 68 -7.81 0.19 -3.42
CA LEU A 68 -8.14 0.53 -2.04
C LEU A 68 -8.81 -0.69 -1.41
N LEU A 69 -8.06 -1.41 -0.57
CA LEU A 69 -8.61 -2.47 0.28
C LEU A 69 -9.63 -1.88 1.26
N GLU A 70 -10.63 -2.65 1.64
CA GLU A 70 -11.76 -2.19 2.45
C GLU A 70 -11.33 -1.71 3.84
N GLY A 71 -10.31 -2.32 4.46
CA GLY A 71 -9.71 -1.80 5.69
C GLY A 71 -9.14 -0.39 5.52
N GLY A 72 -8.56 -0.10 4.35
CA GLY A 72 -8.10 1.23 3.95
C GLY A 72 -9.24 2.21 3.70
N GLN A 73 -10.30 1.78 3.02
CA GLN A 73 -11.51 2.58 2.78
C GLN A 73 -12.13 3.03 4.11
N ARG A 74 -12.31 2.10 5.06
CA ARG A 74 -12.84 2.40 6.40
C ARG A 74 -11.94 3.37 7.18
N ALA A 75 -10.62 3.26 7.03
CA ALA A 75 -9.68 4.16 7.67
C ALA A 75 -9.70 5.57 7.04
N LEU A 76 -9.79 5.66 5.70
CA LEU A 76 -9.95 6.93 5.00
C LEU A 76 -11.24 7.63 5.41
N GLU A 77 -12.36 6.91 5.47
CA GLU A 77 -13.66 7.44 5.87
C GLU A 77 -13.65 7.97 7.31
N GLN A 78 -12.93 7.31 8.22
CA GLN A 78 -12.75 7.80 9.60
C GLN A 78 -11.91 9.09 9.70
N LEU A 79 -10.98 9.31 8.76
CA LEU A 79 -10.08 10.46 8.78
C LEU A 79 -10.63 11.65 7.98
N LEU A 80 -11.38 11.35 6.92
CA LEU A 80 -11.91 12.28 5.92
C LEU A 80 -13.36 11.87 5.56
N PRO A 81 -14.34 12.09 6.44
CA PRO A 81 -15.72 11.64 6.22
C PRO A 81 -16.32 12.14 4.89
N GLY A 82 -16.86 11.22 4.09
CA GLY A 82 -17.41 11.45 2.75
C GLY A 82 -16.40 11.31 1.60
N VAL A 83 -15.13 10.97 1.87
CA VAL A 83 -14.12 10.83 0.81
C VAL A 83 -14.39 9.62 -0.08
N MET A 84 -14.99 8.56 0.47
CA MET A 84 -15.34 7.40 -0.35
C MET A 84 -16.47 7.73 -1.32
N ASP A 85 -17.50 8.46 -0.87
CA ASP A 85 -18.60 8.89 -1.74
C ASP A 85 -18.11 9.83 -2.86
N GLU A 86 -17.17 10.72 -2.54
CA GLU A 86 -16.51 11.58 -3.54
C GLU A 86 -15.76 10.76 -4.59
N LEU A 87 -14.98 9.75 -4.18
CA LEU A 87 -14.27 8.89 -5.14
C LEU A 87 -15.24 8.13 -6.05
N LEU A 88 -16.33 7.61 -5.50
CA LEU A 88 -17.35 6.92 -6.29
C LEU A 88 -18.07 7.88 -7.24
N ALA A 89 -18.36 9.11 -6.80
CA ALA A 89 -18.94 10.15 -7.64
C ALA A 89 -18.00 10.61 -8.77
N ASP A 90 -16.69 10.64 -8.49
CA ASP A 90 -15.63 10.90 -9.48
C ASP A 90 -15.35 9.67 -10.37
N GLY A 91 -16.18 8.63 -10.32
CA GLY A 91 -16.15 7.50 -11.25
C GLY A 91 -15.26 6.33 -10.83
N ALA A 92 -14.75 6.29 -9.60
CA ALA A 92 -13.96 5.16 -9.11
C ALA A 92 -14.80 3.86 -9.08
N PRO A 93 -14.40 2.79 -9.77
CA PRO A 93 -15.17 1.56 -9.76
C PRO A 93 -15.11 0.84 -8.41
N ARG A 94 -16.19 0.15 -8.06
CA ARG A 94 -16.31 -0.71 -6.89
C ARG A 94 -16.42 -2.16 -7.33
N VAL A 95 -15.44 -2.98 -6.97
CA VAL A 95 -15.30 -4.38 -7.42
C VAL A 95 -15.44 -5.34 -6.24
N GLY A 96 -16.49 -6.14 -6.24
CA GLY A 96 -16.78 -7.19 -5.28
C GLY A 96 -15.93 -8.45 -5.49
N MET A 97 -15.35 -8.98 -4.42
CA MET A 97 -14.46 -10.14 -4.47
C MET A 97 -15.05 -11.34 -3.71
N PRO A 98 -15.14 -12.54 -4.31
CA PRO A 98 -14.71 -12.90 -5.68
C PRO A 98 -15.77 -12.67 -6.78
N GLU A 99 -16.97 -12.18 -6.44
CA GLU A 99 -18.14 -12.07 -7.33
C GLU A 99 -17.88 -11.44 -8.70
N ASP A 100 -17.12 -10.35 -8.74
CA ASP A 100 -16.94 -9.54 -9.94
C ASP A 100 -15.67 -9.88 -10.71
N VAL A 101 -14.88 -10.87 -10.26
CA VAL A 101 -13.55 -11.13 -10.84
C VAL A 101 -13.39 -12.57 -11.27
N VAL A 102 -12.95 -12.74 -12.51
CA VAL A 102 -12.48 -14.03 -13.03
C VAL A 102 -11.05 -14.24 -12.55
N GLN A 103 -10.86 -15.19 -11.64
CA GLN A 103 -9.58 -15.40 -10.96
C GLN A 103 -9.03 -16.80 -11.21
N TRP A 104 -7.81 -16.86 -11.75
CA TRP A 104 -6.96 -18.05 -11.83
C TRP A 104 -5.91 -18.02 -10.72
N GLN A 105 -5.85 -19.08 -9.92
CA GLN A 105 -4.84 -19.22 -8.88
C GLN A 105 -4.53 -20.69 -8.59
N ALA A 106 -3.25 -21.02 -8.44
CA ALA A 106 -2.78 -22.34 -8.04
C ALA A 106 -3.33 -23.50 -8.91
N GLY A 107 -3.47 -23.28 -10.22
CA GLY A 107 -3.86 -24.32 -11.17
C GLY A 107 -5.36 -24.49 -11.40
N GLY A 108 -6.20 -23.61 -10.86
CA GLY A 108 -7.64 -23.68 -11.07
C GLY A 108 -8.35 -22.32 -11.05
N TRP A 109 -9.58 -22.32 -11.57
CA TRP A 109 -10.47 -21.17 -11.54
C TRP A 109 -11.25 -21.10 -10.23
N TYR A 110 -11.43 -19.89 -9.71
CA TYR A 110 -12.25 -19.64 -8.53
C TYR A 110 -13.73 -19.46 -8.90
N HIS A 111 -14.62 -19.93 -8.03
CA HIS A 111 -16.05 -19.64 -8.16
C HIS A 111 -16.32 -18.15 -7.87
N ARG A 112 -17.19 -17.55 -8.69
CA ARG A 112 -17.69 -16.19 -8.51
C ARG A 112 -18.93 -16.20 -7.61
N THR A 113 -18.68 -16.43 -6.32
CA THR A 113 -19.70 -16.37 -5.25
C THR A 113 -19.93 -14.93 -4.80
N ALA A 114 -21.00 -14.69 -4.03
CA ALA A 114 -21.36 -13.38 -3.50
C ALA A 114 -20.16 -12.65 -2.85
N ALA A 115 -20.05 -11.33 -3.10
CA ALA A 115 -18.91 -10.55 -2.66
C ALA A 115 -18.73 -10.58 -1.14
N MET A 116 -17.52 -10.95 -0.72
CA MET A 116 -17.12 -11.03 0.69
C MET A 116 -16.46 -9.73 1.17
N VAL A 117 -15.85 -9.00 0.24
CA VAL A 117 -15.21 -7.69 0.43
C VAL A 117 -15.35 -6.89 -0.86
N HIS A 118 -15.23 -5.57 -0.77
CA HIS A 118 -15.25 -4.69 -1.95
C HIS A 118 -13.96 -3.90 -2.05
N LEU A 119 -13.37 -3.89 -3.25
CA LEU A 119 -12.24 -3.04 -3.61
C LEU A 119 -12.77 -1.76 -4.28
N VAL A 120 -12.08 -0.65 -4.07
CA VAL A 120 -12.23 0.54 -4.92
C VAL A 120 -11.00 0.63 -5.80
N THR A 121 -11.19 0.64 -7.12
CA THR A 121 -10.11 0.55 -8.12
C THR A 121 -9.87 1.89 -8.82
N ALA A 122 -9.79 2.97 -8.04
CA ALA A 122 -9.41 4.29 -8.53
C ALA A 122 -7.93 4.36 -8.91
N SER A 123 -7.58 5.20 -9.90
CA SER A 123 -6.19 5.55 -10.14
C SER A 123 -5.57 6.20 -8.89
N ARG A 124 -4.25 6.01 -8.74
CA ARG A 124 -3.51 6.64 -7.63
C ARG A 124 -3.62 8.17 -7.65
N PRO A 125 -3.52 8.86 -8.81
CA PRO A 125 -3.75 10.29 -8.88
C PRO A 125 -5.12 10.74 -8.36
N LEU A 126 -6.21 10.04 -8.70
CA LEU A 126 -7.55 10.38 -8.25
C LEU A 126 -7.67 10.30 -6.73
N VAL A 127 -7.20 9.20 -6.13
CA VAL A 127 -7.23 9.05 -4.66
C VAL A 127 -6.40 10.13 -3.96
N GLU A 128 -5.21 10.42 -4.48
CA GLU A 128 -4.36 11.46 -3.90
C GLU A 128 -4.98 12.86 -4.04
N GLN A 129 -5.62 13.17 -5.17
CA GLN A 129 -6.30 14.44 -5.39
C GLN A 129 -7.46 14.63 -4.40
N ALA A 130 -8.33 13.62 -4.22
CA ALA A 130 -9.44 13.68 -3.26
C ALA A 130 -8.95 13.90 -1.81
N ILE A 131 -7.90 13.17 -1.40
CA ILE A 131 -7.27 13.38 -0.09
C ILE A 131 -6.67 14.79 0.00
N ARG A 132 -5.91 15.21 -1.01
CA ARG A 132 -5.22 16.51 -1.04
C ARG A 132 -6.21 17.67 -0.95
N ARG A 133 -7.30 17.65 -1.73
CA ARG A 133 -8.37 18.66 -1.70
C ARG A 133 -8.88 18.87 -0.28
N ARG A 134 -9.22 17.78 0.42
CA ARG A 134 -9.75 17.83 1.79
C ARG A 134 -8.72 18.27 2.83
N VAL A 135 -7.49 17.77 2.74
CA VAL A 135 -6.44 18.06 3.72
C VAL A 135 -5.95 19.51 3.61
N LEU A 136 -5.80 20.03 2.39
CA LEU A 136 -5.34 21.41 2.16
C LEU A 136 -6.45 22.45 2.31
N ALA A 137 -7.71 22.04 2.45
CA ALA A 137 -8.80 22.94 2.84
C ALA A 137 -8.71 23.39 4.31
N ASP A 138 -7.96 22.67 5.15
CA ASP A 138 -7.69 23.08 6.53
C ASP A 138 -6.63 24.20 6.55
N PRO A 139 -6.94 25.41 7.05
CA PRO A 139 -6.01 26.54 7.03
C PRO A 139 -4.76 26.31 7.91
N ARG A 140 -4.77 25.32 8.81
CA ARG A 140 -3.60 24.93 9.61
C ARG A 140 -2.57 24.18 8.78
N VAL A 141 -2.97 23.59 7.64
CA VAL A 141 -2.11 22.78 6.78
C VAL A 141 -1.68 23.59 5.56
N THR A 142 -0.36 23.72 5.38
CA THR A 142 0.23 24.41 4.23
C THR A 142 1.22 23.51 3.53
N ALA A 143 1.35 23.65 2.20
CA ALA A 143 2.29 22.88 1.41
C ALA A 143 3.40 23.78 0.82
N VAL A 144 4.65 23.39 1.02
CA VAL A 144 5.82 23.95 0.36
C VAL A 144 6.21 23.00 -0.76
N GLN A 145 5.82 23.36 -1.98
CA GLN A 145 5.99 22.57 -3.19
C GLN A 145 7.38 22.80 -3.81
N ALA A 146 7.74 21.98 -4.81
CA ALA A 146 9.03 22.06 -5.50
C ALA A 146 10.23 22.12 -4.53
N THR A 147 10.13 21.46 -3.38
CA THR A 147 11.08 21.59 -2.28
C THR A 147 11.46 20.22 -1.73
N GLU A 148 12.75 19.92 -1.69
CA GLU A 148 13.29 18.66 -1.18
C GLU A 148 13.75 18.83 0.27
N ALA A 149 13.35 17.90 1.14
CA ALA A 149 14.03 17.70 2.41
C ALA A 149 15.41 17.07 2.16
N VAL A 150 16.46 17.68 2.72
CA VAL A 150 17.85 17.26 2.49
C VAL A 150 18.58 16.90 3.79
N GLY A 151 18.00 17.20 4.94
CA GLY A 151 18.56 16.88 6.25
C GLY A 151 17.57 17.16 7.39
N LEU A 152 17.95 16.79 8.60
CA LEU A 152 17.25 17.14 9.83
C LEU A 152 18.05 18.20 10.59
N VAL A 153 17.35 19.03 11.36
CA VAL A 153 17.96 19.99 12.29
C VAL A 153 17.80 19.42 13.70
N GLY A 154 18.87 19.38 14.48
CA GLY A 154 18.83 18.87 15.86
C GLY A 154 20.12 18.19 16.27
N ASP A 155 19.98 17.19 17.14
CA ASP A 155 21.06 16.38 17.68
C ASP A 155 20.57 14.94 17.94
N ALA A 156 21.43 14.09 18.52
CA ALA A 156 21.11 12.69 18.81
C ALA A 156 19.97 12.49 19.83
N ALA A 157 19.60 13.54 20.58
CA ALA A 157 18.53 13.51 21.56
C ALA A 157 17.21 14.07 21.02
N ARG A 158 17.23 15.09 20.15
CA ARG A 158 16.01 15.71 19.63
C ARG A 158 16.16 16.33 18.24
N VAL A 159 15.20 16.02 17.37
CA VAL A 159 14.95 16.72 16.12
C VAL A 159 14.11 17.98 16.40
N ARG A 160 14.51 19.10 15.78
CA ARG A 160 13.95 20.45 15.96
C ARG A 160 13.56 21.11 14.64
N GLY A 161 13.57 20.35 13.54
CA GLY A 161 13.24 20.86 12.22
C GLY A 161 13.83 20.03 11.09
N VAL A 162 13.65 20.54 9.87
CA VAL A 162 14.14 19.93 8.63
C VAL A 162 14.98 20.95 7.85
N LEU A 163 16.04 20.49 7.19
CA LEU A 163 16.74 21.27 6.18
C LEU A 163 16.08 21.01 4.83
N VAL A 164 15.70 22.08 4.13
CA VAL A 164 15.06 22.00 2.82
C VAL A 164 15.85 22.75 1.77
N ARG A 165 15.67 22.36 0.52
CA ARG A 165 16.25 23.02 -0.65
C ARG A 165 15.26 23.02 -1.79
N GLU A 166 15.24 24.09 -2.58
CA GLU A 166 14.46 24.13 -3.81
C GLU A 166 14.89 23.01 -4.77
N ARG A 167 13.93 22.36 -5.41
CA ARG A 167 14.22 21.29 -6.35
C ARG A 167 14.80 21.88 -7.64
N GLY A 168 15.87 21.27 -8.14
CA GLY A 168 16.52 21.70 -9.38
C GLY A 168 17.62 22.74 -9.17
N SER A 169 17.76 23.34 -7.98
CA SER A 169 18.82 24.31 -7.66
C SER A 169 20.24 23.68 -7.55
N GLY A 170 20.40 22.39 -7.89
CA GLY A 170 21.66 21.66 -7.80
C GLY A 170 22.28 21.61 -6.39
N ARG A 171 23.59 21.31 -6.33
CA ARG A 171 24.39 21.38 -5.08
C ARG A 171 24.72 22.81 -4.65
N GLY A 172 24.50 23.80 -5.51
CA GLY A 172 24.77 25.22 -5.24
C GLY A 172 23.66 25.94 -4.46
N GLY A 173 22.43 25.42 -4.46
CA GLY A 173 21.38 25.96 -3.60
C GLY A 173 21.66 25.65 -2.12
N GLU A 174 21.84 26.69 -1.30
CA GLU A 174 22.05 26.53 0.13
C GLU A 174 20.79 25.96 0.81
N PRO A 175 20.92 24.86 1.58
CA PRO A 175 19.81 24.36 2.38
C PRO A 175 19.39 25.37 3.43
N ARG A 176 18.08 25.60 3.56
CA ARG A 176 17.50 26.47 4.60
C ARG A 176 16.74 25.65 5.65
N PRO A 177 16.77 26.02 6.93
CA PRO A 177 16.02 25.32 7.96
C PRO A 177 14.53 25.71 7.94
N ILE A 178 13.68 24.73 8.26
CA ILE A 178 12.31 24.94 8.74
C ILE A 178 12.26 24.35 10.16
N ALA A 179 12.16 25.21 11.17
CA ALA A 179 12.02 24.78 12.56
C ALA A 179 10.69 24.04 12.76
N ALA A 180 10.67 23.01 13.61
CA ALA A 180 9.48 22.24 13.94
C ALA A 180 9.64 21.51 15.28
N ASP A 181 8.55 21.36 16.01
CA ASP A 181 8.51 20.58 17.25
C ASP A 181 8.42 19.08 16.99
N LEU A 182 7.86 18.72 15.83
CA LEU A 182 7.71 17.36 15.34
C LEU A 182 7.94 17.32 13.83
N VAL A 183 8.80 16.41 13.38
CA VAL A 183 9.00 16.10 11.97
C VAL A 183 8.50 14.68 11.70
N VAL A 184 7.66 14.50 10.68
CA VAL A 184 7.18 13.19 10.23
C VAL A 184 7.71 12.92 8.83
N ASP A 185 8.52 11.88 8.68
CA ASP A 185 8.96 11.40 7.38
C ASP A 185 7.92 10.45 6.77
N ALA A 186 7.29 10.91 5.69
CA ALA A 186 6.37 10.16 4.84
C ALA A 186 6.85 10.16 3.37
N SER A 187 8.16 10.32 3.13
CA SER A 187 8.76 10.40 1.80
C SER A 187 8.79 9.08 1.01
N GLY A 188 8.20 8.02 1.57
CA GLY A 188 8.06 6.72 0.94
C GLY A 188 9.36 5.92 0.86
N ARG A 189 9.47 5.05 -0.14
CA ARG A 189 10.62 4.14 -0.33
C ARG A 189 11.96 4.87 -0.44
N GLY A 190 11.95 6.06 -1.04
CA GLY A 190 13.12 6.92 -1.20
C GLY A 190 13.58 7.66 0.06
N SER A 191 13.02 7.32 1.23
CA SER A 191 13.39 7.93 2.51
C SER A 191 14.89 7.90 2.76
N ARG A 192 15.40 9.04 3.24
CA ARG A 192 16.80 9.21 3.67
C ARG A 192 16.92 9.34 5.18
N ALA A 193 15.88 8.98 5.94
CA ALA A 193 15.83 9.10 7.39
C ALA A 193 17.04 8.45 8.08
N SER A 194 17.43 7.23 7.68
CA SER A 194 18.59 6.52 8.25
C SER A 194 19.88 7.35 8.13
N ARG A 195 20.09 8.01 6.99
CA ARG A 195 21.25 8.89 6.77
C ARG A 195 21.15 10.17 7.59
N TRP A 196 19.97 10.79 7.66
CA TRP A 196 19.77 12.01 8.43
C TRP A 196 19.94 11.79 9.93
N LEU A 197 19.41 10.68 10.45
CA LEU A 197 19.57 10.28 11.84
C LEU A 197 21.06 10.05 12.17
N ALA A 198 21.78 9.31 11.33
CA ALA A 198 23.21 9.10 11.50
C ALA A 198 24.01 10.42 11.54
N ALA A 199 23.65 11.39 10.68
CA ALA A 199 24.28 12.71 10.65
C ALA A 199 24.05 13.53 11.94
N LEU A 200 22.93 13.30 12.64
CA LEU A 200 22.67 13.89 13.96
C LEU A 200 23.36 13.13 15.11
N GLY A 201 24.09 12.05 14.80
CA GLY A 201 24.65 11.14 15.80
C GLY A 201 23.61 10.17 16.37
N ALA A 202 22.40 10.06 15.84
CA ALA A 202 21.47 9.00 16.21
C ALA A 202 21.81 7.68 15.50
N GLU A 203 21.30 6.57 16.01
CA GLU A 203 21.46 5.29 15.35
C GLU A 203 20.34 5.07 14.33
N PRO A 204 20.63 4.63 13.09
CA PRO A 204 19.60 4.25 12.14
C PRO A 204 18.84 2.99 12.62
N PRO A 205 17.57 2.79 12.21
CA PRO A 205 16.85 1.56 12.49
C PRO A 205 17.50 0.37 11.77
N HIS A 206 17.39 -0.82 12.34
CA HIS A 206 17.66 -2.05 11.60
C HIS A 206 16.62 -2.22 10.50
N GLU A 207 17.06 -2.45 9.27
CA GLU A 207 16.17 -2.72 8.14
C GLU A 207 16.08 -4.22 7.90
N GLU A 208 14.86 -4.72 7.71
CA GLU A 208 14.59 -6.09 7.29
C GLU A 208 14.06 -6.05 5.86
N THR A 209 14.61 -6.88 4.97
CA THR A 209 14.29 -6.87 3.54
C THR A 209 13.93 -8.26 3.03
N ILE A 210 12.96 -8.30 2.12
CA ILE A 210 12.65 -9.47 1.29
C ILE A 210 12.42 -8.98 -0.13
N ASP A 211 13.26 -9.41 -1.06
CA ASP A 211 13.23 -9.02 -2.46
C ASP A 211 13.14 -10.23 -3.39
N THR A 212 12.00 -10.37 -4.06
CA THR A 212 11.76 -11.40 -5.08
C THR A 212 12.23 -10.98 -6.47
N GLY A 213 12.68 -9.73 -6.63
CA GLY A 213 13.03 -9.12 -7.92
C GLY A 213 11.82 -8.88 -8.81
N LEU A 214 10.64 -8.72 -8.22
CA LEU A 214 9.40 -8.54 -8.96
C LEU A 214 9.44 -7.25 -9.79
N ALA A 215 9.10 -7.35 -11.06
CA ALA A 215 8.93 -6.23 -11.95
C ALA A 215 7.51 -6.24 -12.52
N TYR A 216 6.97 -5.05 -12.75
CA TYR A 216 5.69 -4.86 -13.43
C TYR A 216 5.86 -3.99 -14.66
N ALA A 217 5.02 -4.26 -15.64
CA ALA A 217 4.69 -3.35 -16.73
C ALA A 217 3.19 -3.06 -16.66
N SER A 218 2.77 -1.83 -16.94
CA SER A 218 1.36 -1.45 -16.90
C SER A 218 0.99 -0.53 -18.05
N ARG A 219 -0.24 -0.69 -18.55
CA ARG A 219 -0.78 0.09 -19.66
C ARG A 219 -2.28 0.28 -19.46
N LEU A 220 -2.78 1.47 -19.79
CA LEU A 220 -4.21 1.76 -19.79
C LEU A 220 -4.84 1.29 -21.10
N TYR A 221 -6.06 0.79 -21.01
CA TYR A 221 -6.88 0.34 -22.13
C TYR A 221 -8.31 0.88 -22.01
N ARG A 222 -9.01 0.93 -23.14
CA ARG A 222 -10.46 1.04 -23.24
C ARG A 222 -11.01 -0.24 -23.86
N HIS A 223 -12.15 -0.72 -23.38
CA HIS A 223 -12.74 -1.96 -23.89
C HIS A 223 -14.27 -1.84 -24.00
N ASP A 224 -14.74 -1.24 -25.10
CA ASP A 224 -16.16 -0.89 -25.28
C ASP A 224 -17.10 -2.10 -25.29
N ARG A 225 -16.60 -3.27 -25.73
CA ARG A 225 -17.38 -4.51 -25.86
C ARG A 225 -17.30 -5.43 -24.63
N HIS A 226 -16.71 -4.96 -23.53
CA HIS A 226 -16.38 -5.82 -22.39
C HIS A 226 -17.62 -6.50 -21.80
N GLY A 227 -18.71 -5.74 -21.62
CA GLY A 227 -19.97 -6.24 -21.09
C GLY A 227 -20.78 -7.15 -22.03
N GLU A 228 -20.40 -7.28 -23.31
CA GLU A 228 -21.06 -8.17 -24.27
C GLU A 228 -20.58 -9.63 -24.12
N GLU A 229 -19.35 -9.83 -23.63
CA GLU A 229 -18.68 -11.13 -23.62
C GLU A 229 -18.59 -11.75 -22.22
N THR A 230 -18.77 -10.93 -21.18
CA THR A 230 -18.71 -11.33 -19.78
C THR A 230 -19.46 -10.33 -18.89
N ASP A 231 -19.92 -10.78 -17.73
CA ASP A 231 -20.39 -9.90 -16.65
C ASP A 231 -19.34 -9.67 -15.55
N ALA A 232 -18.11 -10.16 -15.73
CA ALA A 232 -17.00 -9.91 -14.82
C ALA A 232 -16.53 -8.47 -14.96
N SER A 233 -16.18 -7.81 -13.86
CA SER A 233 -15.55 -6.49 -13.89
C SER A 233 -14.05 -6.56 -14.14
N GLY A 234 -13.37 -7.67 -13.87
CA GLY A 234 -11.93 -7.78 -14.08
C GLY A 234 -11.38 -9.20 -14.02
N TYR A 235 -10.06 -9.31 -14.23
CA TYR A 235 -9.35 -10.57 -14.39
C TYR A 235 -8.10 -10.62 -13.53
N PHE A 236 -7.89 -11.74 -12.82
CA PHE A 236 -6.74 -11.97 -11.96
C PHE A 236 -6.08 -13.29 -12.35
N VAL A 237 -4.81 -13.25 -12.74
CA VAL A 237 -3.95 -14.42 -12.85
C VAL A 237 -2.88 -14.29 -11.78
N VAL A 238 -3.04 -15.01 -10.67
CA VAL A 238 -2.20 -14.83 -9.47
C VAL A 238 -0.94 -15.72 -9.57
N PRO A 239 0.26 -15.19 -9.28
CA PRO A 239 1.48 -15.98 -9.37
C PRO A 239 1.59 -16.96 -8.20
N ASN A 240 2.42 -17.98 -8.37
CA ASN A 240 2.74 -18.97 -7.35
C ASN A 240 4.18 -19.50 -7.57
N PRO A 241 4.74 -20.30 -6.65
CA PRO A 241 6.13 -20.76 -6.77
C PRO A 241 6.46 -21.55 -8.05
N HIS A 242 5.46 -22.09 -8.75
CA HIS A 242 5.61 -22.80 -10.02
C HIS A 242 5.20 -21.96 -11.26
N GLN A 243 4.64 -20.77 -11.03
CA GLN A 243 4.23 -19.82 -12.07
C GLN A 243 4.56 -18.41 -11.57
N THR A 244 5.77 -17.96 -11.88
CA THR A 244 6.42 -16.77 -11.31
C THR A 244 6.04 -15.47 -12.02
N TYR A 245 5.01 -15.52 -12.86
CA TYR A 245 4.46 -14.38 -13.60
C TYR A 245 2.94 -14.33 -13.48
N SER A 246 2.38 -13.15 -13.67
CA SER A 246 0.98 -12.83 -13.42
C SER A 246 0.47 -11.73 -14.33
N GLY A 247 -0.86 -11.61 -14.37
CA GLY A 247 -1.56 -10.56 -15.10
C GLY A 247 -2.83 -10.17 -14.38
N VAL A 248 -3.10 -8.87 -14.34
CA VAL A 248 -4.32 -8.30 -13.77
C VAL A 248 -4.88 -7.28 -14.74
N ALA A 249 -6.18 -7.31 -14.97
CA ALA A 249 -6.93 -6.23 -15.61
C ALA A 249 -8.07 -5.83 -14.69
N LEU A 250 -8.07 -4.57 -14.28
CA LEU A 250 -9.10 -3.99 -13.42
C LEU A 250 -9.61 -2.68 -14.01
N PRO A 251 -10.90 -2.36 -13.83
CA PRO A 251 -11.45 -1.11 -14.29
C PRO A 251 -10.90 0.02 -13.41
N VAL A 252 -10.74 1.19 -13.99
CA VAL A 252 -10.46 2.46 -13.33
C VAL A 252 -11.48 3.50 -13.81
N GLU A 253 -11.42 4.73 -13.30
CA GLU A 253 -12.33 5.79 -13.70
C GLU A 253 -12.31 6.09 -15.22
N ASP A 254 -13.36 6.74 -15.71
CA ASP A 254 -13.60 7.10 -17.12
C ASP A 254 -13.74 5.92 -18.09
N GLY A 255 -14.27 4.79 -17.61
CA GLY A 255 -14.52 3.60 -18.44
C GLY A 255 -13.25 2.94 -18.97
N ARG A 256 -12.11 3.16 -18.30
CA ARG A 256 -10.81 2.61 -18.65
C ARG A 256 -10.50 1.37 -17.83
N PHE A 257 -9.50 0.62 -18.27
CA PHE A 257 -8.93 -0.52 -17.57
C PHE A 257 -7.42 -0.31 -17.44
N LEU A 258 -6.88 -0.60 -16.26
CA LEU A 258 -5.45 -0.62 -16.04
C LEU A 258 -4.99 -2.08 -16.00
N VAL A 259 -4.21 -2.45 -17.02
CA VAL A 259 -3.65 -3.80 -17.12
C VAL A 259 -2.23 -3.78 -16.59
N THR A 260 -1.92 -4.71 -15.69
CA THR A 260 -0.60 -4.90 -15.12
C THR A 260 -0.15 -6.34 -15.35
N LEU A 261 0.98 -6.51 -16.02
CA LEU A 261 1.70 -7.78 -16.11
C LEU A 261 2.87 -7.74 -15.15
N SER A 262 3.20 -8.88 -14.54
CA SER A 262 4.34 -9.01 -13.63
C SER A 262 5.11 -10.29 -13.84
N GLY A 263 6.38 -10.26 -13.45
CA GLY A 263 7.18 -11.45 -13.24
C GLY A 263 8.25 -11.23 -12.19
N LEU A 264 8.65 -12.31 -11.53
CA LEU A 264 9.79 -12.33 -10.62
C LEU A 264 11.10 -12.16 -11.39
N ARG A 265 12.22 -12.14 -10.65
CA ARG A 265 13.56 -12.03 -11.23
C ARG A 265 13.80 -13.05 -12.35
N GLY A 266 14.21 -12.57 -13.52
CA GLY A 266 14.43 -13.36 -14.73
C GLY A 266 13.19 -13.59 -15.59
N GLU A 267 12.02 -13.14 -15.14
CA GLU A 267 10.73 -13.28 -15.82
C GLU A 267 10.04 -11.92 -16.03
N GLU A 268 10.82 -10.84 -16.03
CA GLU A 268 10.30 -9.48 -16.05
C GLU A 268 9.53 -9.18 -17.34
N PRO A 269 8.35 -8.52 -17.25
CA PRO A 269 7.63 -8.11 -18.44
C PRO A 269 8.38 -6.97 -19.17
N PRO A 270 8.33 -6.94 -20.50
CA PRO A 270 8.96 -5.88 -21.29
C PRO A 270 8.21 -4.56 -21.16
N ALA A 271 8.89 -3.46 -21.47
CA ALA A 271 8.32 -2.12 -21.54
C ALA A 271 8.01 -1.68 -22.98
N ASP A 272 8.27 -2.55 -23.97
CA ASP A 272 7.87 -2.37 -25.35
C ASP A 272 6.40 -2.78 -25.55
N GLU A 273 5.68 -2.09 -26.43
CA GLU A 273 4.24 -2.26 -26.58
C GLU A 273 3.85 -3.62 -27.17
N ALA A 274 4.49 -4.04 -28.26
CA ALA A 274 4.20 -5.32 -28.90
C ALA A 274 4.63 -6.49 -27.98
N ALA A 275 5.81 -6.37 -27.36
CA ALA A 275 6.29 -7.39 -26.44
C ALA A 275 5.44 -7.50 -25.16
N PHE A 276 4.79 -6.41 -24.73
CA PHE A 276 3.88 -6.42 -23.58
C PHE A 276 2.66 -7.32 -23.85
N GLU A 277 2.07 -7.20 -25.03
CA GLU A 277 0.92 -8.02 -25.43
C GLU A 277 1.32 -9.49 -25.66
N GLU A 278 2.50 -9.73 -26.25
CA GLU A 278 3.06 -11.08 -26.40
C GLU A 278 3.28 -11.75 -25.04
N PHE A 279 3.75 -11.00 -24.03
CA PHE A 279 3.94 -11.52 -22.67
C PHE A 279 2.64 -12.09 -22.09
N ALA A 280 1.48 -11.48 -22.36
CA ALA A 280 0.19 -12.00 -21.90
C ALA A 280 -0.12 -13.40 -22.46
N GLY A 281 0.44 -13.75 -23.63
CA GLY A 281 0.34 -15.09 -24.21
C GLY A 281 1.07 -16.18 -23.41
N ARG A 282 1.95 -15.80 -22.50
CA ARG A 282 2.65 -16.73 -21.58
C ARG A 282 1.79 -17.15 -20.39
N LEU A 283 0.70 -16.43 -20.12
CA LEU A 283 -0.18 -16.73 -18.99
C LEU A 283 -0.81 -18.12 -19.16
N PRO A 284 -1.11 -18.84 -18.06
CA PRO A 284 -1.61 -20.22 -18.12
C PRO A 284 -2.91 -20.42 -18.87
N HIS A 285 -3.65 -19.33 -19.10
CA HIS A 285 -4.90 -19.35 -19.84
C HIS A 285 -5.03 -18.11 -20.71
N PRO A 286 -5.59 -18.22 -21.93
CA PRO A 286 -5.65 -17.11 -22.87
C PRO A 286 -6.61 -15.98 -22.50
N VAL A 287 -7.34 -16.05 -21.37
CA VAL A 287 -8.45 -15.13 -21.08
C VAL A 287 -8.02 -13.66 -21.12
N LEU A 288 -6.85 -13.34 -20.54
CA LEU A 288 -6.36 -11.97 -20.51
C LEU A 288 -5.74 -11.55 -21.85
N ARG A 289 -5.11 -12.48 -22.57
CA ARG A 289 -4.60 -12.25 -23.93
C ARG A 289 -5.75 -11.95 -24.90
N ASP A 290 -6.81 -12.76 -24.85
CA ASP A 290 -7.97 -12.62 -25.72
C ASP A 290 -8.76 -11.34 -25.40
N TRP A 291 -8.80 -10.95 -24.13
CA TRP A 291 -9.31 -9.64 -23.70
C TRP A 291 -8.47 -8.48 -24.25
N LEU A 292 -7.14 -8.57 -24.14
CA LEU A 292 -6.21 -7.55 -24.67
C LEU A 292 -6.35 -7.37 -26.19
N ALA A 293 -6.51 -8.46 -26.94
CA ALA A 293 -6.66 -8.43 -28.39
C ALA A 293 -7.91 -7.67 -28.89
N LYS A 294 -8.87 -7.40 -27.99
CA LYS A 294 -10.11 -6.67 -28.28
C LYS A 294 -10.16 -5.29 -27.63
N ALA A 295 -9.16 -4.95 -26.81
CA ALA A 295 -9.05 -3.69 -26.09
C ALA A 295 -8.21 -2.67 -26.88
N GLU A 296 -8.57 -1.40 -26.80
CA GLU A 296 -7.81 -0.29 -27.38
C GLU A 296 -6.80 0.24 -26.34
N PRO A 297 -5.49 0.27 -26.62
CA PRO A 297 -4.52 0.88 -25.71
C PRO A 297 -4.64 2.41 -25.71
N VAL A 298 -4.65 3.02 -24.53
CA VAL A 298 -4.80 4.48 -24.35
C VAL A 298 -3.60 5.14 -23.66
N SER A 299 -2.52 4.39 -23.42
CA SER A 299 -1.26 4.92 -22.90
C SER A 299 -0.04 4.12 -23.42
N PRO A 300 1.18 4.65 -23.27
CA PRO A 300 2.40 3.85 -23.33
C PRO A 300 2.44 2.78 -22.22
N VAL A 301 3.38 1.84 -22.35
CA VAL A 301 3.71 0.88 -21.30
C VAL A 301 4.68 1.53 -20.30
N TYR A 302 4.35 1.47 -19.01
CA TYR A 302 5.20 1.94 -17.92
C TYR A 302 5.75 0.77 -17.12
N GLY A 303 7.06 0.75 -16.88
CA GLY A 303 7.75 -0.28 -16.09
C GLY A 303 8.06 0.17 -14.66
N PHE A 304 8.02 -0.75 -13.70
CA PHE A 304 8.37 -0.51 -12.31
C PHE A 304 9.05 -1.71 -11.65
N ARG A 305 10.12 -1.47 -10.89
CA ARG A 305 11.01 -2.50 -10.34
C ARG A 305 11.36 -2.32 -8.85
N ASP A 306 10.97 -1.21 -8.22
CA ASP A 306 11.23 -0.98 -6.78
C ASP A 306 10.14 -1.62 -5.91
N THR A 307 10.22 -2.96 -5.77
CA THR A 307 9.12 -3.80 -5.27
C THR A 307 9.48 -4.59 -4.02
N ALA A 308 10.69 -4.43 -3.48
CA ALA A 308 11.11 -5.14 -2.28
C ALA A 308 10.21 -4.80 -1.08
N ASN A 309 9.98 -5.79 -0.22
CA ASN A 309 9.45 -5.54 1.11
C ASN A 309 10.59 -5.01 1.98
N VAL A 310 10.39 -3.87 2.62
CA VAL A 310 11.36 -3.27 3.54
C VAL A 310 10.65 -2.85 4.81
N ARG A 311 11.10 -3.35 5.97
CA ARG A 311 10.60 -2.95 7.29
C ARG A 311 11.70 -2.34 8.12
N ARG A 312 11.51 -1.09 8.54
CA ARG A 312 12.48 -0.38 9.38
C ARG A 312 12.09 -0.53 10.85
N ARG A 313 12.89 -1.29 11.60
CA ARG A 313 12.64 -1.73 12.98
C ARG A 313 12.91 -0.64 14.02
N TYR A 314 12.13 0.43 13.96
CA TYR A 314 12.13 1.50 14.97
C TYR A 314 11.63 1.06 16.36
N ASP A 315 11.13 -0.16 16.49
CA ASP A 315 10.76 -0.79 17.75
C ASP A 315 11.95 -1.36 18.54
N ARG A 316 13.08 -1.65 17.86
CA ARG A 316 14.28 -2.18 18.51
C ARG A 316 15.01 -1.10 19.34
N PRO A 317 15.72 -1.46 20.41
CA PRO A 317 16.54 -0.52 21.18
C PRO A 317 17.54 0.21 20.29
N GLY A 318 17.82 1.47 20.64
CA GLY A 318 18.83 2.29 19.99
C GLY A 318 18.65 3.77 20.31
N ARG A 319 19.67 4.57 20.05
CA ARG A 319 19.61 6.03 20.24
C ARG A 319 18.69 6.65 19.18
N ARG A 320 17.44 6.97 19.57
CA ARG A 320 16.43 7.59 18.71
C ARG A 320 16.05 8.96 19.26
N PRO A 321 16.19 10.04 18.47
CA PRO A 321 15.86 11.38 18.95
C PRO A 321 14.34 11.52 19.09
N ALA A 322 13.91 12.31 20.08
CA ALA A 322 12.54 12.78 20.17
C ALA A 322 12.23 13.74 19.01
N GLY A 323 10.93 13.96 18.72
CA GLY A 323 10.50 14.93 17.70
C GLY A 323 10.64 14.44 16.26
N PHE A 324 10.84 13.14 16.03
CA PHE A 324 10.91 12.53 14.70
C PHE A 324 10.11 11.23 14.60
N LEU A 325 9.17 11.18 13.66
CA LEU A 325 8.38 9.98 13.35
C LEU A 325 8.58 9.60 11.87
N VAL A 326 8.31 8.34 11.55
CA VAL A 326 8.33 7.81 10.18
C VAL A 326 7.05 7.03 9.95
N THR A 327 6.42 7.20 8.78
CA THR A 327 5.16 6.56 8.40
C THR A 327 5.11 6.20 6.91
N GLY A 328 4.09 5.43 6.50
CA GLY A 328 3.93 4.92 5.13
C GLY A 328 5.09 4.02 4.70
N ASP A 329 5.40 4.03 3.40
CA ASP A 329 6.49 3.23 2.82
C ASP A 329 7.88 3.63 3.35
N ALA A 330 8.03 4.83 3.95
CA ALA A 330 9.26 5.19 4.64
C ALA A 330 9.47 4.34 5.91
N LEU A 331 8.40 3.90 6.57
CA LEU A 331 8.46 3.01 7.73
C LEU A 331 8.46 1.54 7.33
N CYS A 332 7.50 1.16 6.49
CA CYS A 332 7.29 -0.22 6.06
C CYS A 332 6.74 -0.22 4.64
N ALA A 333 7.57 -0.64 3.68
CA ALA A 333 7.21 -0.80 2.28
C ALA A 333 6.91 -2.27 1.98
N PHE A 334 5.90 -2.52 1.15
CA PHE A 334 5.45 -3.87 0.81
C PHE A 334 5.58 -4.14 -0.67
N ASN A 335 5.75 -5.40 -1.06
CA ASN A 335 5.55 -5.79 -2.44
C ASN A 335 4.14 -5.36 -2.92
N PRO A 336 4.04 -4.53 -3.99
CA PRO A 336 2.77 -3.92 -4.37
C PRO A 336 1.76 -4.92 -4.96
N ILE A 337 2.16 -6.17 -5.25
CA ILE A 337 1.23 -7.22 -5.74
C ILE A 337 0.05 -7.44 -4.79
N TYR A 338 0.23 -7.14 -3.50
CA TYR A 338 -0.78 -7.35 -2.47
C TYR A 338 -1.74 -6.16 -2.30
N GLY A 339 -1.49 -5.01 -2.93
CA GLY A 339 -2.37 -3.83 -2.85
C GLY A 339 -2.47 -3.17 -1.47
N GLN A 340 -1.53 -3.44 -0.55
CA GLN A 340 -1.67 -3.08 0.87
C GLN A 340 -1.23 -1.66 1.23
N GLY A 341 -0.34 -1.04 0.45
CA GLY A 341 0.37 0.19 0.87
C GLY A 341 -0.54 1.36 1.26
N MET A 342 -1.58 1.65 0.47
CA MET A 342 -2.53 2.73 0.78
C MET A 342 -3.37 2.45 2.00
N ALA A 343 -3.85 1.22 2.14
CA ALA A 343 -4.65 0.81 3.28
C ALA A 343 -3.85 0.90 4.58
N VAL A 344 -2.60 0.41 4.58
CA VAL A 344 -1.71 0.50 5.74
C VAL A 344 -1.37 1.96 6.05
N ALA A 345 -1.14 2.81 5.05
CA ALA A 345 -0.90 4.24 5.28
C ALA A 345 -2.09 4.93 5.98
N ALA A 346 -3.32 4.64 5.56
CA ALA A 346 -4.53 5.17 6.18
C ALA A 346 -4.75 4.62 7.60
N MET A 347 -4.59 3.31 7.79
CA MET A 347 -4.67 2.68 9.11
C MET A 347 -3.59 3.20 10.07
N ALA A 348 -2.37 3.45 9.58
CA ALA A 348 -1.30 4.06 10.37
C ALA A 348 -1.64 5.49 10.80
N ALA A 349 -2.32 6.28 9.95
CA ALA A 349 -2.81 7.60 10.32
C ALA A 349 -3.94 7.53 11.37
N VAL A 350 -4.84 6.55 11.30
CA VAL A 350 -5.81 6.29 12.39
C VAL A 350 -5.08 5.98 13.70
N VAL A 351 -4.06 5.12 13.67
CA VAL A 351 -3.25 4.81 14.87
C VAL A 351 -2.49 6.03 15.37
N LEU A 352 -2.01 6.92 14.48
CA LEU A 352 -1.40 8.18 14.87
C LEU A 352 -2.39 9.06 15.64
N ARG A 353 -3.62 9.22 15.13
CA ARG A 353 -4.69 9.99 15.78
C ARG A 353 -4.96 9.45 17.18
N ASP A 354 -5.17 8.14 17.28
CA ASP A 354 -5.53 7.51 18.54
C ASP A 354 -4.37 7.57 19.56
N ALA A 355 -3.12 7.47 19.10
CA ALA A 355 -1.95 7.60 19.95
C ALA A 355 -1.76 9.03 20.49
N LEU A 356 -2.15 10.05 19.72
CA LEU A 356 -2.05 11.47 20.10
C LEU A 356 -3.27 11.97 20.90
N ALA A 357 -4.37 11.22 20.93
CA ALA A 357 -5.59 11.57 21.69
C ALA A 357 -5.49 11.27 23.21
N ASP A 358 -4.50 10.48 23.65
CA ASP A 358 -4.27 10.17 25.06
C ASP A 358 -3.99 11.46 25.87
N ARG A 359 -4.62 11.61 27.05
CA ARG A 359 -4.49 12.82 27.89
C ARG A 359 -3.07 13.06 28.38
N ARG A 360 -2.24 12.01 28.38
CA ARG A 360 -0.80 12.13 28.59
C ARG A 360 -0.12 12.24 27.24
N THR A 361 0.67 13.30 27.08
CA THR A 361 1.52 13.50 25.92
C THR A 361 2.41 12.25 25.69
N PRO A 362 2.18 11.45 24.62
CA PRO A 362 2.90 10.19 24.43
C PRO A 362 4.37 10.45 24.09
N THR A 363 5.26 9.46 24.24
CA THR A 363 6.63 9.61 23.72
C THR A 363 6.68 9.39 22.22
N THR A 364 7.68 9.99 21.56
CA THR A 364 7.98 9.73 20.13
C THR A 364 8.16 8.22 19.91
N SER A 365 8.88 7.53 20.81
CA SER A 365 9.08 6.08 20.74
C SER A 365 7.76 5.29 20.86
N ARG A 366 6.85 5.67 21.76
CA ARG A 366 5.55 5.00 21.91
C ARG A 366 4.70 5.14 20.65
N VAL A 367 4.64 6.34 20.06
CA VAL A 367 3.92 6.60 18.80
C VAL A 367 4.57 5.82 17.65
N GLN A 368 5.89 5.87 17.51
CA GLN A 368 6.61 5.15 16.44
C GLN A 368 6.39 3.63 16.48
N ARG A 369 6.37 3.03 17.69
CA ARG A 369 6.03 1.62 17.85
C ARG A 369 4.57 1.32 17.50
N ALA A 370 3.65 2.24 17.78
CA ALA A 370 2.25 2.09 17.38
C ALA A 370 2.09 2.11 15.86
N LEU A 371 2.74 3.07 15.18
CA LEU A 371 2.79 3.14 13.72
C LEU A 371 3.34 1.84 13.11
N LEU A 372 4.43 1.29 13.66
CA LEU A 372 5.00 0.04 13.17
C LEU A 372 4.08 -1.16 13.43
N ARG A 373 3.33 -1.18 14.55
CA ARG A 373 2.35 -2.24 14.80
C ARG A 373 1.21 -2.22 13.78
N ALA A 374 0.80 -1.05 13.29
CA ALA A 374 -0.23 -0.93 12.26
C ALA A 374 0.16 -1.62 10.95
N SER A 375 1.46 -1.72 10.65
CA SER A 375 1.98 -2.38 9.43
C SER A 375 2.20 -3.89 9.58
N ARG A 376 2.06 -4.44 10.79
CA ARG A 376 2.45 -5.83 11.10
C ARG A 376 1.69 -6.88 10.30
N GLN A 377 0.36 -6.77 10.23
CA GLN A 377 -0.45 -7.75 9.51
C GLN A 377 -0.11 -7.78 8.01
N ALA A 378 -0.01 -6.62 7.38
CA ALA A 378 0.38 -6.51 5.98
C ALA A 378 1.78 -7.07 5.73
N TRP A 379 2.72 -6.80 6.64
CA TRP A 379 4.07 -7.37 6.57
C TRP A 379 4.04 -8.89 6.65
N ASP A 380 3.35 -9.47 7.64
CA ASP A 380 3.33 -10.92 7.85
C ASP A 380 2.68 -11.64 6.63
N ILE A 381 1.66 -11.05 6.01
CA ILE A 381 1.05 -11.56 4.78
C ILE A 381 2.04 -11.51 3.61
N SER A 382 2.60 -10.32 3.32
CA SER A 382 3.47 -10.09 2.16
C SER A 382 4.78 -10.86 2.27
N ALA A 383 5.45 -10.77 3.43
CA ALA A 383 6.69 -11.48 3.71
C ALA A 383 6.50 -13.00 3.69
N GLY A 384 5.41 -13.51 4.28
CA GLY A 384 5.12 -14.94 4.33
C GLY A 384 4.90 -15.55 2.94
N ALA A 385 4.24 -14.82 2.04
CA ALA A 385 4.05 -15.26 0.66
C ALA A 385 5.33 -15.11 -0.18
N ASP A 386 6.05 -13.99 -0.08
CA ASP A 386 7.24 -13.73 -0.87
C ASP A 386 8.43 -14.65 -0.51
N ARG A 387 8.54 -15.08 0.76
CA ARG A 387 9.55 -16.09 1.18
C ARG A 387 9.46 -17.40 0.42
N LYS A 388 8.26 -17.76 -0.05
CA LYS A 388 8.01 -19.02 -0.76
C LYS A 388 8.29 -18.89 -2.26
N MET A 389 8.50 -17.68 -2.75
CA MET A 389 8.77 -17.43 -4.16
C MET A 389 10.23 -17.76 -4.50
N PRO A 390 10.48 -18.36 -5.68
CA PRO A 390 11.83 -18.67 -6.11
C PRO A 390 12.65 -17.40 -6.31
N GLY A 391 13.92 -17.44 -5.92
CA GLY A 391 14.82 -16.30 -6.03
C GLY A 391 14.62 -15.21 -4.98
N ALA A 392 13.76 -15.38 -3.97
CA ALA A 392 13.64 -14.42 -2.87
C ALA A 392 14.97 -14.28 -2.10
N VAL A 393 15.47 -13.05 -1.96
CA VAL A 393 16.68 -12.71 -1.20
C VAL A 393 16.37 -11.76 -0.05
N GLY A 394 17.26 -11.69 0.94
CA GLY A 394 17.15 -10.79 2.09
C GLY A 394 17.26 -11.50 3.44
N ASP A 395 17.53 -10.73 4.49
CA ASP A 395 17.71 -11.24 5.86
C ASP A 395 16.40 -11.81 6.43
N ALA A 396 15.27 -11.20 6.08
CA ALA A 396 13.94 -11.65 6.46
C ALA A 396 13.38 -12.75 5.55
N ALA A 397 14.12 -13.22 4.53
CA ALA A 397 13.69 -14.30 3.65
C ALA A 397 13.88 -15.71 4.27
N ARG A 398 14.61 -15.81 5.39
CA ARG A 398 14.89 -17.08 6.06
C ARG A 398 13.65 -17.65 6.75
N THR A 399 13.35 -18.92 6.49
CA THR A 399 12.28 -19.68 7.15
C THR A 399 12.75 -20.32 8.45
N SER A 400 11.91 -20.25 9.48
CA SER A 400 12.14 -20.97 10.73
C SER A 400 11.50 -22.37 10.66
N PRO A 401 12.19 -23.45 11.06
CA PRO A 401 11.58 -24.79 11.12
C PRO A 401 10.32 -24.87 11.99
N LEU A 402 10.15 -23.94 12.94
CA LEU A 402 8.98 -23.85 13.81
C LEU A 402 7.70 -23.39 13.08
N GLU A 403 7.82 -22.84 11.87
CA GLU A 403 6.69 -22.33 11.08
C GLU A 403 6.04 -23.41 10.20
N ARG A 404 6.68 -24.59 10.05
CA ARG A 404 6.23 -25.66 9.15
C ARG A 404 4.77 -26.11 9.36
N PRO A 405 4.25 -26.29 10.60
CA PRO A 405 2.86 -26.69 10.78
C PRO A 405 1.86 -25.62 10.33
N VAL A 406 2.19 -24.34 10.56
CA VAL A 406 1.36 -23.21 10.14
C VAL A 406 1.39 -23.09 8.61
N ASP A 407 2.56 -23.24 8.00
CA ASP A 407 2.70 -23.22 6.54
C ASP A 407 1.91 -24.33 5.86
N TRP A 408 1.97 -25.55 6.41
CA TRP A 408 1.17 -26.68 5.95
C TRP A 408 -0.33 -26.38 6.03
N TYR A 409 -0.79 -25.82 7.16
CA TYR A 409 -2.18 -25.42 7.35
C TYR A 409 -2.62 -24.36 6.33
N LEU A 410 -1.82 -23.30 6.15
CA LEU A 410 -2.11 -22.21 5.23
C LEU A 410 -2.10 -22.67 3.76
N ALA A 411 -1.21 -23.61 3.38
CA ALA A 411 -1.23 -24.20 2.05
C ALA A 411 -2.52 -24.99 1.79
N ARG A 412 -3.02 -25.73 2.79
CA ARG A 412 -4.31 -26.43 2.70
C ARG A 412 -5.50 -25.48 2.69
N LEU A 413 -5.41 -24.36 3.42
CA LEU A 413 -6.40 -23.29 3.40
C LEU A 413 -6.47 -22.65 2.01
N GLN A 414 -5.34 -22.30 1.41
CA GLN A 414 -5.28 -21.62 0.10
C GLN A 414 -5.97 -22.42 -1.01
N ARG A 415 -5.81 -23.75 -1.05
CA ARG A 415 -6.49 -24.61 -2.05
C ARG A 415 -8.01 -24.61 -1.94
N ARG A 416 -8.57 -24.16 -0.81
CA ARG A 416 -10.02 -24.11 -0.56
C ARG A 416 -10.63 -22.73 -0.78
N VAL A 417 -9.82 -21.68 -0.80
CA VAL A 417 -10.32 -20.28 -0.88
C VAL A 417 -11.23 -20.06 -2.10
N GLY A 418 -10.93 -20.72 -3.21
CA GLY A 418 -11.66 -20.57 -4.47
C GLY A 418 -13.04 -21.21 -4.52
N SER A 419 -13.32 -22.17 -3.64
CA SER A 419 -14.50 -23.05 -3.79
C SER A 419 -15.22 -23.34 -2.47
N ASP A 420 -14.60 -23.12 -1.32
CA ASP A 420 -15.20 -23.29 0.00
C ASP A 420 -15.66 -21.92 0.56
N PRO A 421 -16.97 -21.64 0.65
CA PRO A 421 -17.46 -20.35 1.09
C PRO A 421 -17.14 -20.05 2.57
N VAL A 422 -16.95 -21.07 3.41
CA VAL A 422 -16.56 -20.89 4.82
C VAL A 422 -15.11 -20.39 4.88
N VAL A 423 -14.22 -20.99 4.08
CA VAL A 423 -12.81 -20.59 4.02
C VAL A 423 -12.68 -19.22 3.34
N GLY A 424 -13.33 -19.01 2.20
CA GLY A 424 -13.32 -17.74 1.47
C GLY A 424 -13.77 -16.57 2.36
N SER A 425 -14.88 -16.73 3.09
CA SER A 425 -15.46 -15.69 3.96
C SER A 425 -14.59 -15.33 5.17
N ALA A 426 -13.64 -16.19 5.53
CA ALA A 426 -12.60 -15.88 6.51
C ALA A 426 -11.36 -15.26 5.86
N PHE A 427 -10.95 -15.79 4.71
CA PHE A 427 -9.72 -15.42 4.03
C PHE A 427 -9.74 -14.01 3.42
N ARG A 428 -10.81 -13.67 2.67
CA ARG A 428 -10.89 -12.37 1.97
C ARG A 428 -10.89 -11.16 2.92
N PRO A 429 -11.64 -11.15 4.03
CA PRO A 429 -11.56 -10.04 4.99
C PRO A 429 -10.20 -9.91 5.68
N VAL A 430 -9.42 -10.99 5.81
CA VAL A 430 -8.04 -10.93 6.34
C VAL A 430 -7.10 -10.30 5.34
N LEU A 431 -7.19 -10.66 4.05
CA LEU A 431 -6.41 -10.02 2.98
C LEU A 431 -6.79 -8.55 2.78
N SER A 432 -8.08 -8.22 2.95
CA SER A 432 -8.60 -6.83 2.87
C SER A 432 -8.36 -6.02 4.15
N LEU A 433 -7.60 -6.57 5.12
CA LEU A 433 -7.21 -5.92 6.38
C LEU A 433 -8.40 -5.50 7.28
N ILE A 434 -9.52 -6.20 7.19
CA ILE A 434 -10.72 -5.97 8.01
C ILE A 434 -10.74 -6.88 9.24
N LYS A 435 -10.23 -8.11 9.10
CA LYS A 435 -10.16 -9.11 10.18
C LYS A 435 -8.71 -9.46 10.51
N PRO A 436 -8.41 -9.81 11.77
CA PRO A 436 -7.08 -10.26 12.15
C PRO A 436 -6.77 -11.66 11.59
N PRO A 437 -5.49 -12.03 11.40
CA PRO A 437 -5.10 -13.34 10.88
C PRO A 437 -5.61 -14.54 11.70
N ALA A 438 -5.85 -14.34 13.01
CA ALA A 438 -6.44 -15.35 13.89
C ALA A 438 -7.81 -15.86 13.41
N ALA A 439 -8.55 -15.08 12.61
CA ALA A 439 -9.82 -15.50 12.03
C ALA A 439 -9.67 -16.71 11.08
N LEU A 440 -8.49 -16.90 10.47
CA LEU A 440 -8.19 -18.06 9.63
C LEU A 440 -8.16 -19.36 10.45
N PHE A 441 -7.92 -19.28 11.75
CA PHE A 441 -7.81 -20.43 12.65
C PHE A 441 -9.07 -20.65 13.50
N ALA A 442 -10.14 -19.90 13.24
CA ALA A 442 -11.40 -20.06 13.96
C ALA A 442 -11.92 -21.52 13.84
N PRO A 443 -12.56 -22.10 14.87
CA PRO A 443 -12.92 -23.53 14.88
C PRO A 443 -13.67 -24.00 13.63
N ARG A 444 -14.60 -23.19 13.11
CA ARG A 444 -15.36 -23.48 11.89
C ARG A 444 -14.46 -23.55 10.64
N VAL A 445 -13.51 -22.63 10.51
CA VAL A 445 -12.55 -22.57 9.41
C VAL A 445 -11.55 -23.71 9.53
N ALA A 446 -11.00 -23.93 10.72
CA ALA A 446 -10.10 -25.05 11.01
C ALA A 446 -10.77 -26.40 10.70
N ARG A 447 -12.03 -26.60 11.07
CA ARG A 447 -12.78 -27.82 10.72
C ARG A 447 -12.92 -28.01 9.22
N ALA A 448 -13.28 -26.95 8.48
CA ALA A 448 -13.41 -26.99 7.03
C ALA A 448 -12.05 -27.31 6.35
N VAL A 449 -10.97 -26.66 6.81
CA VAL A 449 -9.62 -26.89 6.30
C VAL A 449 -9.14 -28.30 6.61
N LEU A 450 -9.23 -28.77 7.85
CA LEU A 450 -8.64 -30.04 8.28
C LEU A 450 -9.46 -31.26 7.83
N PHE A 451 -10.78 -31.22 7.98
CA PHE A 451 -11.64 -32.39 7.85
C PHE A 451 -12.60 -32.35 6.67
N GLY A 452 -12.73 -31.20 5.98
CA GLY A 452 -13.58 -31.11 4.79
C GLY A 452 -12.97 -31.86 3.59
N PRO A 453 -13.79 -32.38 2.66
CA PRO A 453 -13.29 -32.84 1.36
C PRO A 453 -12.64 -31.67 0.62
N GLU A 454 -11.59 -31.92 -0.16
CA GLU A 454 -10.97 -30.87 -0.98
C GLU A 454 -11.92 -30.57 -2.16
N PRO A 455 -12.38 -29.32 -2.32
CA PRO A 455 -13.34 -29.00 -3.38
C PRO A 455 -12.67 -29.08 -4.76
N GLU A 456 -13.41 -29.52 -5.77
CA GLU A 456 -12.92 -29.51 -7.15
C GLU A 456 -12.83 -28.06 -7.65
N ALA A 457 -11.70 -27.69 -8.25
CA ALA A 457 -11.55 -26.39 -8.87
C ALA A 457 -12.26 -26.36 -10.23
N LEU A 458 -12.77 -25.19 -10.60
CA LEU A 458 -13.36 -25.00 -11.93
C LEU A 458 -12.28 -25.17 -13.01
N ARG A 459 -12.64 -25.91 -14.07
CA ARG A 459 -11.73 -26.19 -15.21
C ARG A 459 -11.79 -25.11 -16.29
N HIS A 460 -12.87 -24.35 -16.35
CA HIS A 460 -13.11 -23.29 -17.32
C HIS A 460 -13.31 -21.94 -16.61
N PRO A 461 -12.94 -20.81 -17.25
CA PRO A 461 -13.14 -19.49 -16.66
C PRO A 461 -14.63 -19.20 -16.49
N PRO A 462 -15.09 -18.80 -15.28
CA PRO A 462 -16.49 -18.42 -15.04
C PRO A 462 -16.77 -17.02 -15.58
N LEU A 463 -16.84 -16.87 -16.91
CA LEU A 463 -17.08 -15.60 -17.59
C LEU A 463 -18.47 -15.01 -17.28
N TRP A 464 -19.42 -15.84 -16.85
CA TRP A 464 -20.75 -15.42 -16.45
C TRP A 464 -21.04 -15.92 -15.04
N ARG A 465 -21.69 -15.11 -14.20
CA ARG A 465 -22.18 -15.58 -12.90
C ARG A 465 -23.21 -16.69 -13.14
N GLU A 466 -23.12 -17.74 -12.33
CA GLU A 466 -24.18 -18.75 -12.29
C GLU A 466 -25.47 -18.09 -11.78
N PRO A 467 -26.64 -18.38 -12.36
CA PRO A 467 -27.91 -17.90 -11.81
C PRO A 467 -27.97 -18.32 -10.34
N ALA A 468 -28.30 -17.39 -9.44
CA ALA A 468 -28.57 -17.75 -8.05
C ALA A 468 -29.66 -18.83 -8.06
N GLY A 469 -29.30 -20.06 -7.68
CA GLY A 469 -30.23 -21.18 -7.67
C GLY A 469 -31.48 -20.79 -6.89
N GLY A 470 -32.65 -20.90 -7.55
CA GLY A 470 -33.96 -20.66 -6.97
C GLY A 470 -34.38 -21.72 -5.96
#